data_AF-A0A923L0R0-F1
#
_entry.id   AF-A0A923L0R0-F1
#
_cell.length_a   1.000
_cell.length_b   1.000
_cell.length_c   1.000
_cell.angle_alpha   90.00
_cell.angle_beta   90.00
_cell.angle_gamma   90.00
#
_symmetry.space_group_name_H-M   'P 1'
#
loop_
_entity.id
_entity.type
_entity.pdbx_description
1 polymer ?
#
loop_
_entity_poly.entity_id
_entity_poly.type
_entity_poly.pdbx_seq_one_letter_code
_entity_poly.pdbx_strand_id
1 'polypeptide(L)'
;MRKERAPWPECYYEETDPLKRRALLEEAVEKGEGDPAVNELRQKLWALRYGEKTKKNAPPADGYVALWVTMSFRRKDVDSRFRVRAAEKELSGMLVKLGIDSPEAGEEERFLVYRELVHAMGIYLSTCTEGSYNTQIFGLMRLKKERLVEKIVYDLYSVAYELPVKLGMEEKFEPLRRAAYEAFSEAYPDDVELLDNVIFGGGES
;
A
#
# COMPACT_ATOMS: atom_id res chain seq x y z
N MET A 1 6.86 -3.69 -30.23
CA MET A 1 5.40 -3.94 -30.19
C MET A 1 4.81 -3.07 -29.10
N ARG A 2 3.75 -2.29 -29.38
CA ARG A 2 2.96 -1.69 -28.29
C ARG A 2 2.30 -2.85 -27.57
N LYS A 3 2.52 -3.01 -26.26
CA LYS A 3 1.69 -3.92 -25.46
C LYS A 3 0.25 -3.42 -25.60
N GLU A 4 -0.67 -4.31 -25.98
CA GLU A 4 -2.09 -4.02 -25.89
C GLU A 4 -2.44 -3.76 -24.42
N ARG A 5 -3.35 -2.80 -24.18
CA ARG A 5 -3.84 -2.47 -22.84
C ARG A 5 -4.53 -3.72 -22.27
N ALA A 6 -4.26 -4.06 -21.01
CA ALA A 6 -4.95 -5.14 -20.32
C ALA A 6 -6.49 -4.93 -20.33
N PRO A 7 -7.30 -5.99 -20.27
CA PRO A 7 -8.75 -5.86 -20.21
C PRO A 7 -9.20 -5.14 -18.93
N TRP A 8 -10.48 -4.76 -18.87
CA TRP A 8 -11.12 -4.34 -17.62
C TRP A 8 -11.39 -5.57 -16.73
N PRO A 9 -11.11 -5.50 -15.42
CA PRO A 9 -10.60 -4.36 -14.66
C PRO A 9 -9.07 -4.30 -14.53
N GLU A 10 -8.30 -5.21 -15.12
CA GLU A 10 -6.84 -5.31 -14.92
C GLU A 10 -6.10 -4.03 -15.29
N CYS A 11 -6.45 -3.38 -16.40
CA CYS A 11 -5.84 -2.10 -16.78
C CYS A 11 -5.99 -1.00 -15.73
N TYR A 12 -7.02 -1.05 -14.88
CA TYR A 12 -7.18 -0.12 -13.77
C TYR A 12 -6.19 -0.41 -12.64
N TYR A 13 -5.80 -1.67 -12.39
CA TYR A 13 -4.82 -2.01 -11.35
C TYR A 13 -3.36 -2.01 -11.83
N GLU A 14 -3.13 -1.95 -13.14
CA GLU A 14 -1.80 -1.73 -13.73
C GLU A 14 -1.43 -0.24 -13.86
N GLU A 15 -2.42 0.66 -13.93
CA GLU A 15 -2.19 2.10 -14.09
C GLU A 15 -1.86 2.79 -12.76
N THR A 16 -0.73 3.47 -12.71
CA THR A 16 -0.22 4.13 -11.50
C THR A 16 -0.58 5.61 -11.41
N ASP A 17 -0.87 6.27 -12.54
CA ASP A 17 -1.32 7.66 -12.57
C ASP A 17 -2.77 7.76 -12.07
N PRO A 18 -3.04 8.46 -10.95
CA PRO A 18 -4.38 8.48 -10.35
C PRO A 18 -5.48 9.02 -11.25
N LEU A 19 -5.15 9.98 -12.12
CA LEU A 19 -6.12 10.64 -13.01
C LEU A 19 -6.43 9.76 -14.21
N LYS A 20 -5.42 9.08 -14.78
CA LYS A 20 -5.67 8.07 -15.81
C LYS A 20 -6.46 6.92 -15.24
N ARG A 21 -6.09 6.40 -14.07
CA ARG A 21 -6.80 5.33 -13.36
C ARG A 21 -8.29 5.67 -13.18
N ARG A 22 -8.58 6.92 -12.78
CA ARG A 22 -9.95 7.44 -12.70
C ARG A 22 -10.66 7.44 -14.06
N ALA A 23 -10.00 7.92 -15.10
CA ALA A 23 -10.56 7.94 -16.45
C ALA A 23 -10.86 6.53 -16.97
N LEU A 24 -10.03 5.53 -16.65
CA LEU A 24 -10.31 4.12 -17.01
C LEU A 24 -11.58 3.62 -16.33
N LEU A 25 -11.81 3.97 -15.06
CA LEU A 25 -13.01 3.60 -14.31
C LEU A 25 -14.26 4.33 -14.84
N GLU A 26 -14.16 5.62 -15.16
CA GLU A 26 -15.25 6.39 -15.77
C GLU A 26 -15.63 5.82 -17.15
N GLU A 27 -14.63 5.50 -17.98
CA GLU A 27 -14.81 4.86 -19.29
C GLU A 27 -15.48 3.48 -19.17
N ALA A 28 -15.05 2.64 -18.22
CA ALA A 28 -15.63 1.33 -17.99
C ALA A 28 -17.11 1.43 -17.55
N VAL A 29 -17.43 2.38 -16.68
CA VAL A 29 -18.82 2.65 -16.26
C VAL A 29 -19.68 3.12 -17.44
N GLU A 30 -19.17 4.04 -18.27
CA GLU A 30 -19.89 4.53 -19.45
C GLU A 30 -20.17 3.41 -20.47
N LYS A 31 -19.21 2.50 -20.65
CA LYS A 31 -19.33 1.36 -21.56
C LYS A 31 -20.11 0.18 -20.98
N GLY A 32 -20.46 0.21 -19.69
CA GLY A 32 -21.11 -0.91 -19.00
C GLY A 32 -20.19 -2.12 -18.81
N GLU A 33 -18.88 -1.91 -18.66
CA GLU A 33 -17.89 -2.96 -18.42
C GLU A 33 -17.81 -3.31 -16.93
N GLY A 34 -17.96 -4.61 -16.62
CA GLY A 34 -17.98 -5.12 -15.24
C GLY A 34 -19.32 -4.92 -14.53
N ASP A 35 -19.39 -5.39 -13.29
CA ASP A 35 -20.59 -5.24 -12.47
C ASP A 35 -20.75 -3.78 -11.97
N PRO A 36 -21.92 -3.14 -12.17
CA PRO A 36 -22.16 -1.77 -11.74
C PRO A 36 -21.94 -1.51 -10.24
N ALA A 37 -22.39 -2.42 -9.36
CA ALA A 37 -22.21 -2.27 -7.92
C ALA A 37 -20.72 -2.38 -7.53
N VAL A 38 -19.96 -3.23 -8.22
CA VAL A 38 -18.52 -3.35 -8.00
C VAL A 38 -17.78 -2.10 -8.50
N ASN A 39 -18.24 -1.49 -9.60
CA ASN A 39 -17.69 -0.23 -10.09
C ASN A 39 -18.01 0.95 -9.16
N GLU A 40 -19.19 1.00 -8.54
CA GLU A 40 -19.52 1.97 -7.49
C GLU A 40 -18.58 1.83 -6.28
N LEU A 41 -18.26 0.60 -5.88
CA LEU A 41 -17.24 0.35 -4.85
C LEU A 41 -15.86 0.86 -5.28
N ARG A 42 -15.44 0.65 -6.53
CA ARG A 42 -14.17 1.22 -7.04
C ARG A 42 -14.18 2.75 -7.01
N GLN A 43 -15.29 3.39 -7.33
CA GLN A 43 -15.44 4.85 -7.25
C GLN A 43 -15.33 5.34 -5.80
N LYS A 44 -16.00 4.65 -4.86
CA LYS A 44 -15.89 4.91 -3.41
C LYS A 44 -14.44 4.80 -2.95
N LEU A 45 -13.76 3.70 -3.27
CA LEU A 45 -12.37 3.48 -2.85
C LEU A 45 -11.39 4.47 -3.48
N TRP A 46 -11.58 4.83 -4.76
CA TRP A 46 -10.79 5.88 -5.40
C TRP A 46 -10.92 7.20 -4.63
N ALA A 47 -12.14 7.57 -4.22
CA ALA A 47 -12.39 8.77 -3.44
C ALA A 47 -11.77 8.71 -2.03
N LEU A 48 -11.83 7.57 -1.33
CA LEU A 48 -11.17 7.38 -0.03
C LEU A 48 -9.65 7.48 -0.15
N ARG A 49 -9.06 6.89 -1.21
CA ARG A 49 -7.62 6.85 -1.45
C ARG A 49 -7.07 8.23 -1.80
N TYR A 50 -7.67 8.93 -2.75
CA TYR A 50 -7.12 10.16 -3.33
C TYR A 50 -7.75 11.44 -2.74
N GLY A 51 -8.86 11.31 -2.01
CA GLY A 51 -9.62 12.41 -1.46
C GLY A 51 -10.32 13.27 -2.53
N GLU A 52 -11.07 14.26 -2.06
CA GLU A 52 -11.50 15.37 -2.90
C GLU A 52 -10.34 16.36 -3.09
N LYS A 53 -10.15 16.89 -4.31
CA LYS A 53 -9.01 17.75 -4.70
C LYS A 53 -8.70 18.82 -3.62
N THR A 54 -7.61 18.64 -2.89
CA THR A 54 -7.25 19.52 -1.76
C THR A 54 -6.49 20.77 -2.18
N LYS A 55 -5.87 20.79 -3.37
CA LYS A 55 -5.17 21.96 -3.93
C LYS A 55 -5.35 22.09 -5.43
N LYS A 56 -5.54 23.33 -5.90
CA LYS A 56 -5.59 23.68 -7.32
C LYS A 56 -4.25 23.32 -7.98
N ASN A 57 -4.26 22.45 -8.98
CA ASN A 57 -3.11 22.04 -9.82
C ASN A 57 -2.04 21.11 -9.18
N ALA A 58 -2.34 20.42 -8.07
CA ALA A 58 -1.48 19.34 -7.57
C ALA A 58 -2.12 17.97 -7.86
N PRO A 59 -1.35 16.92 -8.20
CA PRO A 59 -1.84 15.55 -8.20
C PRO A 59 -2.47 15.21 -6.83
N PRO A 60 -3.54 14.41 -6.79
CA PRO A 60 -4.11 14.00 -5.51
C PRO A 60 -3.07 13.22 -4.70
N ALA A 61 -3.02 13.49 -3.40
CA ALA A 61 -2.17 12.73 -2.49
C ALA A 61 -2.74 11.32 -2.32
N ASP A 62 -1.90 10.30 -2.42
CA ASP A 62 -2.29 8.92 -2.21
C ASP A 62 -2.35 8.59 -0.71
N GLY A 63 -3.54 8.29 -0.22
CA GLY A 63 -3.82 7.99 1.17
C GLY A 63 -3.23 6.66 1.66
N TYR A 64 -3.13 5.64 0.81
CA TYR A 64 -2.49 4.37 1.17
C TYR A 64 -0.97 4.52 1.24
N VAL A 65 -0.37 5.28 0.31
CA VAL A 65 1.05 5.64 0.41
C VAL A 65 1.29 6.52 1.64
N ALA A 66 0.40 7.48 1.93
CA ALA A 66 0.50 8.29 3.14
C ALA A 66 0.44 7.44 4.42
N LEU A 67 -0.42 6.41 4.47
CA LEU A 67 -0.45 5.43 5.56
C LEU A 67 0.91 4.74 5.72
N TRP A 68 1.44 4.17 4.63
CA TRP A 68 2.75 3.50 4.64
C TRP A 68 3.87 4.41 5.16
N VAL A 69 3.88 5.65 4.70
CA VAL A 69 4.84 6.68 5.13
C VAL A 69 4.70 7.01 6.61
N THR A 70 3.47 7.23 7.09
CA THR A 70 3.20 7.49 8.51
C THR A 70 3.68 6.32 9.37
N MET A 71 3.37 5.09 9.00
CA MET A 71 3.84 3.89 9.70
C MET A 71 5.39 3.82 9.72
N SER A 72 6.03 4.12 8.59
CA SER A 72 7.50 4.15 8.46
C SER A 72 8.18 5.19 9.37
N PHE A 73 7.48 6.27 9.73
CA PHE A 73 7.92 7.20 10.76
C PHE A 73 7.63 6.69 12.17
N ARG A 74 6.43 6.15 12.41
CA ARG A 74 5.99 5.65 13.72
C ARG A 74 6.74 4.44 14.23
N ARG A 75 7.37 3.64 13.36
CA ARG A 75 8.26 2.54 13.80
C ARG A 75 9.41 2.97 14.72
N LYS A 76 9.79 4.26 14.71
CA LYS A 76 10.82 4.84 15.59
C LYS A 76 10.28 5.33 16.94
N ASP A 77 8.96 5.36 17.13
CA ASP A 77 8.28 5.98 18.27
C ASP A 77 7.68 4.96 19.25
N VAL A 78 8.09 3.70 19.18
CA VAL A 78 7.50 2.57 19.93
C VAL A 78 8.11 2.33 21.32
N ASP A 79 9.07 3.15 21.76
CA ASP A 79 9.80 2.95 23.03
C ASP A 79 9.08 3.52 24.27
N SER A 80 7.92 4.16 24.11
CA SER A 80 7.16 4.76 25.22
C SER A 80 5.67 4.52 25.09
N ARG A 81 5.02 4.15 26.20
CA ARG A 81 3.57 3.89 26.26
C ARG A 81 2.73 5.07 25.77
N PHE A 82 3.17 6.31 26.00
CA PHE A 82 2.43 7.49 25.51
C PHE A 82 2.51 7.62 23.99
N ARG A 83 3.69 7.39 23.41
CA ARG A 83 3.90 7.44 21.95
C ARG A 83 3.23 6.28 21.23
N VAL A 84 3.25 5.07 21.82
CA VAL A 84 2.49 3.91 21.34
C VAL A 84 1.00 4.22 21.24
N ARG A 85 0.39 4.79 22.29
CA ARG A 85 -1.04 5.19 22.26
C ARG A 85 -1.33 6.28 21.22
N ALA A 86 -0.43 7.23 21.04
CA ALA A 86 -0.60 8.27 20.03
C ALA A 86 -0.53 7.69 18.60
N ALA A 87 0.42 6.77 18.35
CA ALA A 87 0.57 6.08 17.08
C ALA A 87 -0.64 5.17 16.79
N GLU A 88 -1.09 4.39 17.77
CA GLU A 88 -2.29 3.54 17.65
C GLU A 88 -3.51 4.38 17.28
N LYS A 89 -3.78 5.48 18.00
CA LYS A 89 -4.90 6.37 17.72
C LYS A 89 -4.84 6.98 16.31
N GLU A 90 -3.66 7.47 15.90
CA GLU A 90 -3.47 8.07 14.57
C GLU A 90 -3.69 7.05 13.47
N LEU A 91 -3.06 5.88 13.58
CA LEU A 91 -3.12 4.82 12.58
C LEU A 91 -4.52 4.20 12.51
N SER A 92 -5.18 3.94 13.64
CA SER A 92 -6.58 3.52 13.70
C SER A 92 -7.48 4.50 12.93
N GLY A 93 -7.28 5.81 13.11
CA GLY A 93 -8.03 6.83 12.37
C GLY A 93 -7.78 6.79 10.86
N MET A 94 -6.53 6.53 10.44
CA MET A 94 -6.19 6.38 9.01
C MET A 94 -6.82 5.12 8.41
N LEU A 95 -6.79 3.98 9.11
CA LEU A 95 -7.37 2.72 8.64
C LEU A 95 -8.87 2.84 8.38
N VAL A 96 -9.61 3.47 9.30
CA VAL A 96 -11.06 3.74 9.12
C VAL A 96 -11.30 4.67 7.94
N LYS A 97 -10.54 5.79 7.86
CA LYS A 97 -10.69 6.76 6.77
C LYS A 97 -10.43 6.16 5.39
N LEU A 98 -9.52 5.20 5.30
CA LEU A 98 -9.10 4.57 4.04
C LEU A 98 -9.93 3.31 3.69
N GLY A 99 -10.94 2.98 4.50
CA GLY A 99 -11.79 1.81 4.28
C GLY A 99 -11.12 0.47 4.60
N ILE A 100 -9.94 0.48 5.25
CA ILE A 100 -9.21 -0.74 5.61
C ILE A 100 -9.83 -1.39 6.85
N ASP A 101 -10.14 -0.58 7.86
CA ASP A 101 -10.86 -1.00 9.07
C ASP A 101 -12.33 -0.58 8.93
N SER A 102 -13.11 -1.38 8.21
CA SER A 102 -14.53 -1.17 7.97
C SER A 102 -15.34 -2.44 8.30
N PRO A 103 -15.89 -2.55 9.52
CA PRO A 103 -16.69 -3.72 9.93
C PRO A 103 -17.94 -3.95 9.08
N GLU A 104 -18.50 -2.88 8.53
CA GLU A 104 -19.73 -2.90 7.71
C GLU A 104 -19.44 -3.32 6.25
N ALA A 105 -18.17 -3.39 5.84
CA ALA A 105 -17.80 -3.72 4.47
C ALA A 105 -18.23 -5.15 4.10
N GLY A 106 -18.72 -5.33 2.87
CA GLY A 106 -18.95 -6.65 2.31
C GLY A 106 -17.65 -7.36 1.93
N GLU A 107 -17.74 -8.63 1.53
CA GLU A 107 -16.60 -9.41 1.03
C GLU A 107 -15.98 -8.76 -0.21
N GLU A 108 -16.81 -8.32 -1.15
CA GLU A 108 -16.37 -7.64 -2.38
C GLU A 108 -15.62 -6.33 -2.08
N GLU A 109 -16.12 -5.51 -1.14
CA GLU A 109 -15.43 -4.28 -0.75
C GLU A 109 -14.08 -4.57 -0.09
N ARG A 110 -14.01 -5.57 0.81
CA ARG A 110 -12.74 -6.01 1.41
C ARG A 110 -11.75 -6.51 0.36
N PHE A 111 -12.22 -7.26 -0.64
CA PHE A 111 -11.39 -7.72 -1.75
C PHE A 111 -10.87 -6.56 -2.60
N LEU A 112 -11.70 -5.57 -2.90
CA LEU A 112 -11.26 -4.38 -3.64
C LEU A 112 -10.28 -3.52 -2.85
N VAL A 113 -10.48 -3.36 -1.53
CA VAL A 113 -9.51 -2.71 -0.64
C VAL A 113 -8.18 -3.45 -0.67
N TYR A 114 -8.20 -4.79 -0.60
CA TYR A 114 -7.00 -5.61 -0.72
C TYR A 114 -6.25 -5.33 -2.03
N ARG A 115 -6.94 -5.33 -3.17
CA ARG A 115 -6.33 -5.00 -4.47
C ARG A 115 -5.76 -3.58 -4.53
N GLU A 116 -6.43 -2.61 -3.90
CA GLU A 116 -5.92 -1.24 -3.81
C GLU A 116 -4.63 -1.16 -2.97
N LEU A 117 -4.53 -1.95 -1.90
CA LEU A 117 -3.34 -2.06 -1.06
C LEU A 117 -2.19 -2.73 -1.81
N VAL A 118 -2.44 -3.84 -2.54
CA VAL A 118 -1.42 -4.49 -3.39
C VAL A 118 -0.88 -3.49 -4.41
N HIS A 119 -1.77 -2.76 -5.09
CA HIS A 119 -1.39 -1.70 -6.02
C HIS A 119 -0.56 -0.59 -5.35
N ALA A 120 -0.94 -0.13 -4.15
CA ALA A 120 -0.18 0.88 -3.42
C ALA A 120 1.23 0.40 -3.02
N MET A 121 1.35 -0.87 -2.61
CA MET A 121 2.63 -1.49 -2.30
C MET A 121 3.50 -1.68 -3.55
N GLY A 122 2.90 -2.05 -4.68
CA GLY A 122 3.57 -2.09 -5.98
C GLY A 122 4.17 -0.72 -6.38
N ILE A 123 3.41 0.36 -6.18
CA ILE A 123 3.92 1.73 -6.38
C ILE A 123 5.11 2.02 -5.45
N TYR A 124 5.00 1.68 -4.16
CA TYR A 124 6.13 1.86 -3.22
C TYR A 124 7.38 1.11 -3.71
N LEU A 125 7.24 -0.16 -4.12
CA LEU A 125 8.35 -0.98 -4.60
C LEU A 125 8.95 -0.45 -5.91
N SER A 126 8.14 0.05 -6.84
CA SER A 126 8.66 0.67 -8.07
C SER A 126 9.51 1.91 -7.75
N THR A 127 9.09 2.74 -6.79
CA THR A 127 9.88 3.90 -6.33
C THR A 127 11.24 3.52 -5.73
N CYS A 128 11.38 2.29 -5.21
CA CYS A 128 12.66 1.77 -4.73
C CYS A 128 13.65 1.50 -5.89
N THR A 129 13.16 1.20 -7.09
CA THR A 129 13.97 0.83 -8.26
C THR A 129 14.25 1.96 -9.26
N GLU A 130 13.31 2.90 -9.46
CA GLU A 130 13.33 3.89 -10.56
C GLU A 130 14.31 5.07 -10.37
N GLY A 131 15.24 4.99 -9.40
CA GLY A 131 16.38 5.90 -9.32
C GLY A 131 16.17 7.21 -8.56
N SER A 132 14.99 7.47 -8.00
CA SER A 132 14.79 8.59 -7.04
C SER A 132 15.32 8.29 -5.64
N TYR A 133 15.69 7.04 -5.36
CA TYR A 133 16.43 6.66 -4.14
C TYR A 133 17.87 7.25 -4.09
N ASN A 134 18.29 7.99 -5.13
CA ASN A 134 19.51 8.81 -5.12
C ASN A 134 19.32 10.22 -4.53
N THR A 135 18.08 10.65 -4.26
CA THR A 135 17.79 11.99 -3.69
C THR A 135 16.62 11.96 -2.71
N GLN A 136 16.96 11.90 -1.42
CA GLN A 136 16.27 12.59 -0.32
C GLN A 136 14.74 12.47 -0.21
N ILE A 137 14.19 11.26 -0.22
CA ILE A 137 12.99 10.98 0.58
C ILE A 137 13.41 9.94 1.64
N PHE A 138 13.13 10.24 2.92
CA PHE A 138 13.39 9.41 4.11
C PHE A 138 14.75 9.43 4.81
N GLY A 139 15.61 10.46 4.63
CA GLY A 139 16.72 10.73 5.56
C GLY A 139 17.71 9.56 5.85
N LEU A 140 17.67 8.50 5.06
CA LEU A 140 18.48 7.29 5.19
C LEU A 140 19.34 7.18 3.93
N MET A 141 20.53 7.75 4.05
CA MET A 141 21.80 7.42 3.39
C MET A 141 21.72 6.89 1.93
N ARG A 142 22.41 7.56 1.00
CA ARG A 142 22.72 7.04 -0.34
C ARG A 142 23.26 5.61 -0.21
N LEU A 143 22.60 4.63 -0.81
CA LEU A 143 23.02 3.23 -0.77
C LEU A 143 23.28 2.70 -2.18
N LYS A 144 24.31 1.87 -2.27
CA LYS A 144 24.69 1.17 -3.49
C LYS A 144 23.65 0.10 -3.84
N LYS A 145 23.48 -0.19 -5.13
CA LYS A 145 22.47 -1.14 -5.65
C LYS A 145 22.57 -2.54 -5.02
N GLU A 146 23.77 -2.94 -4.57
CA GLU A 146 24.06 -4.27 -4.06
C GLU A 146 23.26 -4.71 -2.80
N ARG A 147 22.52 -3.80 -2.13
CA ARG A 147 21.73 -4.13 -0.91
C ARG A 147 20.28 -3.65 -0.95
N LEU A 148 19.74 -3.38 -2.14
CA LEU A 148 18.39 -2.82 -2.28
C LEU A 148 17.31 -3.75 -1.71
N VAL A 149 17.34 -5.03 -2.09
CA VAL A 149 16.33 -6.01 -1.69
C VAL A 149 16.33 -6.24 -0.18
N GLU A 150 17.50 -6.40 0.45
CA GLU A 150 17.62 -6.52 1.92
C GLU A 150 16.95 -5.35 2.66
N LYS A 151 17.10 -4.12 2.13
CA LYS A 151 16.49 -2.94 2.73
C LYS A 151 14.97 -2.92 2.54
N ILE A 152 14.48 -3.33 1.36
CA ILE A 152 13.05 -3.48 1.11
C ILE A 152 12.47 -4.49 2.09
N VAL A 153 13.10 -5.67 2.23
CA VAL A 153 12.70 -6.71 3.19
C VAL A 153 12.66 -6.14 4.62
N TYR A 154 13.69 -5.40 5.04
CA TYR A 154 13.70 -4.76 6.37
C TYR A 154 12.57 -3.74 6.54
N ASP A 155 12.33 -2.88 5.55
CA ASP A 155 11.25 -1.89 5.60
C ASP A 155 9.88 -2.59 5.64
N LEU A 156 9.65 -3.60 4.80
CA LEU A 156 8.42 -4.38 4.78
C LEU A 156 8.18 -5.07 6.13
N TYR A 157 9.16 -5.78 6.66
CA TYR A 157 9.05 -6.47 7.93
C TYR A 157 8.79 -5.50 9.09
N SER A 158 9.62 -4.46 9.22
CA SER A 158 9.51 -3.52 10.34
C SER A 158 8.22 -2.70 10.32
N VAL A 159 7.67 -2.40 9.14
CA VAL A 159 6.46 -1.59 8.98
C VAL A 159 5.20 -2.43 9.01
N ALA A 160 5.14 -3.53 8.25
CA ALA A 160 3.92 -4.32 8.07
C ALA A 160 3.76 -5.47 9.08
N TYR A 161 4.82 -5.84 9.81
CA TYR A 161 4.79 -6.94 10.78
C TYR A 161 5.15 -6.45 12.19
N GLU A 162 6.35 -5.88 12.37
CA GLU A 162 6.85 -5.55 13.70
C GLU A 162 6.08 -4.40 14.37
N LEU A 163 5.82 -3.31 13.63
CA LEU A 163 5.08 -2.17 14.16
C LEU A 163 3.64 -2.55 14.60
N PRO A 164 2.82 -3.25 13.79
CA PRO A 164 1.49 -3.70 14.23
C PRO A 164 1.52 -4.50 15.53
N VAL A 165 2.47 -5.42 15.72
CA VAL A 165 2.64 -6.17 16.98
C VAL A 165 2.92 -5.23 18.14
N LYS A 166 3.86 -4.29 17.98
CA LYS A 166 4.20 -3.31 19.02
C LYS A 166 3.03 -2.40 19.40
N LEU A 167 2.08 -2.21 18.49
CA LEU A 167 0.87 -1.41 18.73
C LEU A 167 -0.34 -2.24 19.20
N GLY A 168 -0.27 -3.58 19.15
CA GLY A 168 -1.43 -4.47 19.39
C GLY A 168 -2.51 -4.31 18.32
N MET A 169 -2.10 -4.14 17.06
CA MET A 169 -2.97 -3.87 15.91
C MET A 169 -2.82 -4.91 14.80
N GLU A 170 -2.32 -6.12 15.08
CA GLU A 170 -2.05 -7.14 14.05
C GLU A 170 -3.27 -7.45 13.19
N GLU A 171 -4.45 -7.64 13.81
CA GLU A 171 -5.69 -7.96 13.10
C GLU A 171 -6.11 -6.83 12.14
N LYS A 172 -5.99 -5.57 12.58
CA LYS A 172 -6.37 -4.40 11.78
C LYS A 172 -5.44 -4.17 10.59
N PHE A 173 -4.17 -4.54 10.72
CA PHE A 173 -3.17 -4.41 9.67
C PHE A 173 -3.01 -5.66 8.81
N GLU A 174 -3.78 -6.72 9.07
CA GLU A 174 -3.73 -7.97 8.33
C GLU A 174 -3.85 -7.78 6.80
N PRO A 175 -4.78 -6.94 6.28
CA PRO A 175 -4.90 -6.73 4.84
C PRO A 175 -3.66 -6.08 4.22
N LEU A 176 -3.08 -5.08 4.91
CA LEU A 176 -1.86 -4.40 4.45
C LEU A 176 -0.67 -5.35 4.48
N ARG A 177 -0.54 -6.17 5.53
CA ARG A 177 0.51 -7.17 5.68
C ARG A 177 0.49 -8.16 4.52
N ARG A 178 -0.69 -8.70 4.18
CA ARG A 178 -0.84 -9.59 3.02
C ARG A 178 -0.51 -8.89 1.70
N ALA A 179 -1.01 -7.66 1.52
CA ALA A 179 -0.76 -6.90 0.31
C ALA A 179 0.73 -6.58 0.11
N ALA A 180 1.46 -6.28 1.19
CA ALA A 180 2.90 -6.05 1.16
C ALA A 180 3.67 -7.31 0.75
N TYR A 181 3.27 -8.48 1.25
CA TYR A 181 3.86 -9.75 0.86
C TYR A 181 3.60 -10.09 -0.61
N GLU A 182 2.35 -9.94 -1.07
CA GLU A 182 1.98 -10.22 -2.47
C GLU A 182 2.73 -9.29 -3.43
N ALA A 183 2.71 -7.98 -3.19
CA ALA A 183 3.42 -7.02 -4.03
C ALA A 183 4.94 -7.28 -4.06
N PHE A 184 5.55 -7.68 -2.94
CA PHE A 184 6.96 -8.06 -2.92
C PHE A 184 7.22 -9.31 -3.75
N SER A 185 6.37 -10.32 -3.61
CA SER A 185 6.50 -11.59 -4.33
C SER A 185 6.37 -11.42 -5.84
N GLU A 186 5.51 -10.49 -6.28
CA GLU A 186 5.38 -10.13 -7.69
C GLU A 186 6.60 -9.34 -8.21
N ALA A 187 7.11 -8.41 -7.41
CA ALA A 187 8.21 -7.53 -7.83
C ALA A 187 9.60 -8.20 -7.75
N TYR A 188 9.79 -9.12 -6.80
CA TYR A 188 11.06 -9.80 -6.51
C TYR A 188 10.84 -11.31 -6.32
N PRO A 189 10.37 -12.03 -7.34
CA PRO A 189 10.01 -13.44 -7.21
C PRO A 189 11.19 -14.34 -6.82
N ASP A 190 12.41 -13.97 -7.24
CA ASP A 190 13.64 -14.72 -6.92
C ASP A 190 14.17 -14.45 -5.49
N ASP A 191 13.61 -13.45 -4.79
CA ASP A 191 14.07 -13.02 -3.46
C ASP A 191 13.02 -13.25 -2.35
N VAL A 192 11.90 -13.93 -2.64
CA VAL A 192 10.81 -14.18 -1.68
C VAL A 192 11.32 -14.87 -0.42
N GLU A 193 12.28 -15.79 -0.54
CA GLU A 193 12.89 -16.49 0.59
C GLU A 193 13.53 -15.52 1.60
N LEU A 194 14.04 -14.36 1.18
CA LEU A 194 14.60 -13.36 2.10
C LEU A 194 13.51 -12.78 3.00
N LEU A 195 12.32 -12.55 2.46
CA LEU A 195 11.17 -12.05 3.21
C LEU A 195 10.59 -13.16 4.11
N ASP A 196 10.51 -14.40 3.61
CA ASP A 196 10.06 -15.55 4.40
C ASP A 196 10.95 -15.78 5.62
N ASN A 197 12.27 -15.70 5.45
CA ASN A 197 13.22 -15.90 6.54
C ASN A 197 13.04 -14.90 7.68
N VAL A 198 12.70 -13.64 7.39
CA VAL A 198 12.47 -12.64 8.45
C VAL A 198 11.08 -12.76 9.09
N ILE A 199 10.07 -13.23 8.35
CA ILE A 199 8.71 -13.40 8.88
C ILE A 199 8.56 -14.69 9.68
N PHE A 200 9.09 -15.80 9.16
CA PHE A 200 8.86 -17.16 9.67
C PHE A 200 10.10 -17.79 10.31
N GLY A 201 11.31 -17.31 10.00
CA GLY A 201 12.57 -17.91 10.47
C GLY A 201 12.95 -17.60 11.91
N GLY A 202 12.23 -16.72 12.61
CA GLY A 202 12.50 -16.37 14.02
C GLY A 202 12.09 -17.41 15.07
N GLY A 203 11.64 -18.60 14.64
CA GLY A 203 11.14 -19.68 15.50
C GLY A 203 12.18 -20.71 15.98
N GLU A 204 13.43 -20.62 15.55
CA GLU A 204 14.52 -21.49 16.02
C GLU A 204 15.69 -20.66 16.56
N SER A 205 15.70 -20.43 17.88
CA SER A 205 16.87 -20.12 18.71
C SER A 205 16.56 -20.37 20.18
#